data_AF-A0A4Q6BN73-F1
#
_entry.id   AF-A0A4Q6BN73-F1
#
_cell.length_a   1.000
_cell.length_b   1.000
_cell.length_c   1.000
_cell.angle_alpha   90.00
_cell.angle_beta   90.00
_cell.angle_gamma   90.00
#
_symmetry.space_group_name_H-M   'P 1'
#
loop_
_entity.id
_entity.type
_entity.pdbx_description
1 polymer ?
#
loop_
_entity_poly.entity_id
_entity_poly.type
_entity_poly.pdbx_seq_one_letter_code
_entity_poly.pdbx_strand_id
1 'polypeptide(L)'
;MKRNRFVHSIQAPVAHLLVATTLGGLLSPLAQAATDPRGDIWEYDAGAPKDSKWPDLIAETPNYRAFGSAIYDETARKYGIRQEPGDKFRWKVGPMWGRGRYTPNSVKVFIVGQEGAQDENTSNRTFTGSTGTKMQNFINYLGINKSYLFMNTFSYTITGQYSYFPKPEDSADKKRSAGIFTQAIQWMAQSPDSVIVQHRHAMFDYMLSQNKNTLALVIGVGTAGKDSVYSWIKSHGGNCSKRDLSSSYCKADALAAGVIAIAVPHPGAASGRNGGEGAANSLREVFPRRAKVVADYIERNPNWMRADEGAFRNFSRGLFYKDAAIPFRDFAFGTNPRMGKDGTSTNRRGADGIQIYGEEGCYNNKVRTAEGRCPQEQDAPSHYLKYNEPKDEKSKLSMAVEDLPW
;
A
#
# COMPACT_ATOMS: atom_id res chain seq x y z
N MET A 1 -43.06 21.53 77.55
CA MET A 1 -42.73 20.14 77.15
C MET A 1 -41.21 20.00 77.25
N LYS A 2 -40.64 19.33 78.27
CA LYS A 2 -40.25 17.90 78.28
C LYS A 2 -39.60 17.50 76.93
N ARG A 3 -38.34 17.05 76.78
CA ARG A 3 -37.38 16.39 77.70
C ARG A 3 -35.98 16.30 77.02
N ASN A 4 -34.92 16.50 77.81
CA ASN A 4 -33.69 15.68 77.97
C ASN A 4 -32.65 15.52 76.84
N ARG A 5 -31.33 15.36 77.07
CA ARG A 5 -30.41 15.45 78.24
C ARG A 5 -28.93 15.28 77.74
N PHE A 6 -27.99 15.94 78.43
CA PHE A 6 -26.57 15.62 78.79
C PHE A 6 -25.61 15.00 77.73
N VAL A 7 -24.48 15.61 77.34
CA VAL A 7 -23.20 15.91 78.05
C VAL A 7 -22.48 14.65 78.58
N HIS A 8 -21.25 14.38 78.11
CA HIS A 8 -20.04 14.13 78.94
C HIS A 8 -18.75 14.12 78.11
N SER A 9 -17.74 14.87 78.59
CA SER A 9 -16.34 14.85 78.17
C SER A 9 -15.52 13.88 79.03
N ILE A 10 -14.47 13.27 78.49
CA ILE A 10 -13.37 12.67 79.27
C ILE A 10 -12.02 13.01 78.60
N GLN A 11 -11.06 13.44 79.40
CA GLN A 11 -9.69 13.85 79.07
C GLN A 11 -8.69 12.68 79.05
N ALA A 12 -7.68 12.76 78.16
CA ALA A 12 -6.24 12.38 78.26
C ALA A 12 -5.86 10.90 78.62
N PRO A 13 -4.60 10.40 78.43
CA PRO A 13 -3.31 11.08 78.18
C PRO A 13 -2.36 10.41 77.14
N VAL A 14 -1.16 11.01 77.04
CA VAL A 14 0.04 10.69 76.24
C VAL A 14 0.74 9.38 76.66
N ALA A 15 1.32 8.61 75.71
CA ALA A 15 2.49 7.74 75.96
C ALA A 15 3.24 7.35 74.67
N HIS A 16 4.54 7.06 74.84
CA HIS A 16 5.62 6.92 73.85
C HIS A 16 5.78 5.52 73.18
N LEU A 17 6.50 5.54 72.03
CA LEU A 17 7.49 4.56 71.51
C LEU A 17 7.06 3.11 71.17
N LEU A 18 7.24 2.68 69.89
CA LEU A 18 7.87 1.40 69.50
C LEU A 18 7.99 1.21 67.97
N VAL A 19 9.26 1.13 67.52
CA VAL A 19 9.90 0.14 66.62
C VAL A 19 9.11 -0.53 65.46
N ALA A 20 9.66 -0.31 64.26
CA ALA A 20 9.82 -1.15 63.07
C ALA A 20 8.66 -2.04 62.54
N THR A 21 8.32 -1.85 61.26
CA THR A 21 8.11 -2.99 60.34
C THR A 21 8.32 -2.57 58.89
N THR A 22 9.20 -3.29 58.22
CA THR A 22 9.49 -3.30 56.80
C THR A 22 8.25 -3.68 56.00
N LEU A 23 7.59 -2.71 55.37
CA LEU A 23 6.61 -2.97 54.32
C LEU A 23 7.35 -3.17 53.00
N GLY A 24 7.59 -4.45 52.68
CA GLY A 24 7.98 -4.90 51.36
C GLY A 24 6.93 -4.48 50.34
N GLY A 25 7.31 -3.53 49.48
CA GLY A 25 6.52 -3.11 48.34
C GLY A 25 6.37 -4.27 47.36
N LEU A 26 5.21 -4.92 47.40
CA LEU A 26 4.66 -5.66 46.27
C LEU A 26 4.25 -4.64 45.19
N LEU A 27 5.23 -4.11 44.46
CA LEU A 27 4.97 -3.58 43.13
C LEU A 27 4.70 -4.79 42.24
N SER A 28 3.42 -5.16 42.12
CA SER A 28 2.96 -6.02 41.04
C SER A 28 3.51 -5.47 39.72
N PRO A 29 4.15 -6.29 38.88
CA PRO A 29 4.38 -5.90 37.51
C PRO A 29 2.99 -5.79 36.88
N LEU A 30 2.52 -4.57 36.66
CA LEU A 30 1.54 -4.32 35.62
C LEU A 30 2.16 -4.94 34.37
N ALA A 31 1.69 -6.12 33.99
CA ALA A 31 2.06 -6.77 32.76
C ALA A 31 1.87 -5.72 31.67
N GLN A 32 2.98 -5.24 31.12
CA GLN A 32 2.99 -4.35 29.98
C GLN A 32 2.21 -5.12 28.91
N ALA A 33 0.93 -4.79 28.72
CA ALA A 33 0.14 -5.39 27.67
C ALA A 33 0.98 -5.22 26.41
N ALA A 34 1.36 -6.33 25.79
CA ALA A 34 2.27 -6.31 24.66
C ALA A 34 1.67 -5.33 23.64
N THR A 35 2.33 -4.19 23.47
CA THR A 35 1.85 -3.16 22.56
C THR A 35 1.81 -3.79 21.16
N ASP A 36 0.69 -3.62 20.45
CA ASP A 36 0.58 -4.11 19.08
C ASP A 36 1.78 -3.55 18.30
N PRO A 37 2.56 -4.37 17.58
CA PRO A 37 3.74 -3.91 16.87
C PRO A 37 3.45 -2.84 15.82
N ARG A 38 2.16 -2.58 15.52
CA ARG A 38 1.67 -1.52 14.64
C ARG A 38 1.53 -0.15 15.30
N GLY A 39 1.74 -0.05 16.62
CA GLY A 39 1.50 1.15 17.40
C GLY A 39 0.12 1.15 18.07
N ASP A 40 -0.33 2.32 18.51
CA ASP A 40 -1.63 2.44 19.15
C ASP A 40 -2.78 2.45 18.12
N ILE A 41 -3.90 1.83 18.46
CA ILE A 41 -5.08 1.73 17.57
C ILE A 41 -5.72 3.09 17.24
N TRP A 42 -5.45 4.11 18.04
CA TRP A 42 -5.89 5.49 17.79
C TRP A 42 -4.92 6.29 16.92
N GLU A 43 -3.76 5.73 16.57
CA GLU A 43 -2.94 6.31 15.50
C GLU A 43 -3.68 6.21 14.17
N TYR A 44 -3.56 7.24 13.35
CA TYR A 44 -4.15 7.26 12.02
C TYR A 44 -3.27 8.04 11.05
N ASP A 45 -3.46 7.76 9.77
CA ASP A 45 -2.91 8.56 8.70
C ASP A 45 -3.73 9.84 8.55
N ALA A 46 -3.15 10.96 8.98
CA ALA A 46 -3.73 12.29 8.80
C ALA A 46 -3.88 12.68 7.31
N GLY A 47 -3.23 11.94 6.40
CA GLY A 47 -3.27 12.19 4.97
C GLY A 47 -2.47 13.43 4.56
N ALA A 48 -2.83 13.95 3.40
CA ALA A 48 -2.25 15.16 2.84
C ALA A 48 -2.57 16.40 3.70
N PRO A 49 -1.58 17.25 4.03
CA PRO A 49 -1.84 18.53 4.68
C PRO A 49 -2.79 19.38 3.82
N LYS A 50 -3.81 19.97 4.45
CA LYS A 50 -4.85 20.75 3.75
C LYS A 50 -4.28 21.90 2.91
N ASP A 51 -3.26 22.57 3.43
CA ASP A 51 -2.65 23.75 2.79
C ASP A 51 -1.46 23.40 1.89
N SER A 52 -1.32 22.12 1.53
CA SER A 52 -0.31 21.65 0.57
C SER A 52 -0.92 21.55 -0.84
N LYS A 53 -0.10 21.25 -1.86
CA LYS A 53 -0.58 20.99 -3.23
C LYS A 53 -1.22 19.61 -3.40
N TRP A 54 -1.13 18.74 -2.37
CA TRP A 54 -1.64 17.37 -2.48
C TRP A 54 -3.15 17.30 -2.74
N PRO A 55 -4.03 18.05 -2.04
CA PRO A 55 -5.46 18.04 -2.32
C PRO A 55 -5.78 18.43 -3.77
N ASP A 56 -5.09 19.43 -4.32
CA ASP A 56 -5.27 19.86 -5.71
C ASP A 56 -4.86 18.75 -6.68
N LEU A 57 -3.65 18.20 -6.53
CA LEU A 57 -3.16 17.07 -7.35
C LEU A 57 -4.08 15.85 -7.24
N ILE A 58 -4.61 15.58 -6.05
CA ILE A 58 -5.59 14.50 -5.82
C ILE A 58 -6.90 14.79 -6.57
N ALA A 59 -7.40 16.02 -6.53
CA ALA A 59 -8.61 16.44 -7.23
C ALA A 59 -8.44 16.47 -8.76
N GLU A 60 -7.21 16.69 -9.24
CA GLU A 60 -6.82 16.63 -10.65
C GLU A 60 -6.71 15.21 -11.23
N THR A 61 -7.06 14.16 -10.45
CA THR A 61 -7.06 12.78 -10.94
C THR A 61 -7.85 12.66 -12.25
N PRO A 62 -7.22 12.21 -13.35
CA PRO A 62 -7.90 12.06 -14.64
C PRO A 62 -9.12 11.15 -14.56
N ASN A 63 -10.02 11.26 -15.54
CA ASN A 63 -11.11 10.29 -15.69
C ASN A 63 -10.56 8.98 -16.30
N TYR A 64 -9.98 8.13 -15.45
CA TYR A 64 -9.36 6.86 -15.85
C TYR A 64 -10.34 5.95 -16.61
N ARG A 65 -11.63 5.98 -16.27
CA ARG A 65 -12.66 5.19 -16.96
C ARG A 65 -12.78 5.64 -18.41
N ALA A 66 -13.10 6.92 -18.64
CA ALA A 66 -13.30 7.45 -19.98
C ALA A 66 -12.03 7.32 -20.83
N PHE A 67 -10.88 7.70 -20.28
CA PHE A 67 -9.59 7.60 -20.96
C PHE A 67 -9.24 6.14 -21.30
N GLY A 68 -9.37 5.24 -20.34
CA GLY A 68 -9.10 3.82 -20.54
C GLY A 68 -10.00 3.17 -21.59
N SER A 69 -11.30 3.48 -21.57
CA SER A 69 -12.26 2.99 -22.57
C SER A 69 -11.91 3.53 -23.96
N ALA A 70 -11.69 4.83 -24.10
CA ALA A 70 -11.35 5.41 -25.41
C ALA A 70 -10.08 4.80 -26.02
N ILE A 71 -9.01 4.63 -25.24
CA ILE A 71 -7.78 3.98 -25.72
C ILE A 71 -8.03 2.52 -26.14
N TYR A 72 -8.82 1.77 -25.36
CA TYR A 72 -9.12 0.37 -25.66
C TYR A 72 -10.03 0.22 -26.89
N ASP A 73 -11.05 1.06 -27.03
CA ASP A 73 -11.97 1.08 -28.18
C ASP A 73 -11.20 1.39 -29.47
N GLU A 74 -10.36 2.42 -29.43
CA GLU A 74 -9.53 2.87 -30.55
C GLU A 74 -8.50 1.79 -30.93
N THR A 75 -7.90 1.13 -29.93
CA THR A 75 -7.01 -0.03 -30.14
C THR A 75 -7.76 -1.17 -30.82
N ALA A 76 -8.96 -1.51 -30.33
CA ALA A 76 -9.76 -2.59 -30.89
C ALA A 76 -10.12 -2.31 -32.36
N ARG A 77 -10.56 -1.09 -32.66
CA ARG A 77 -10.88 -0.61 -34.01
C ARG A 77 -9.66 -0.69 -34.94
N LYS A 78 -8.52 -0.16 -34.51
CA LYS A 78 -7.27 -0.13 -35.31
C LYS A 78 -6.78 -1.52 -35.71
N TYR A 79 -6.93 -2.51 -34.82
CA TYR A 79 -6.41 -3.86 -35.04
C TYR A 79 -7.46 -4.90 -35.49
N GLY A 80 -8.70 -4.44 -35.75
CA GLY A 80 -9.81 -5.31 -36.14
C GLY A 80 -10.16 -6.36 -35.08
N ILE A 81 -10.00 -6.02 -33.80
CA ILE A 81 -10.26 -6.93 -32.68
C ILE A 81 -11.68 -6.67 -32.17
N ARG A 82 -12.46 -7.75 -31.98
CA ARG A 82 -13.70 -7.66 -31.22
C ARG A 82 -13.35 -7.36 -29.76
N GLN A 83 -13.74 -6.19 -29.29
CA GLN A 83 -13.58 -5.83 -27.89
C GLN A 83 -14.52 -6.68 -27.03
N GLU A 84 -13.98 -7.24 -25.96
CA GLU A 84 -14.82 -7.79 -24.89
C GLU A 84 -15.37 -6.64 -24.06
N PRO A 85 -16.67 -6.63 -23.72
CA PRO A 85 -17.25 -5.56 -22.92
C PRO A 85 -16.59 -5.50 -21.53
N GLY A 86 -16.05 -4.34 -21.16
CA GLY A 86 -15.60 -4.10 -19.78
C GLY A 86 -14.66 -2.92 -19.60
N ASP A 87 -14.85 -2.18 -18.50
CA ASP A 87 -13.98 -1.09 -18.11
C ASP A 87 -12.59 -1.62 -17.72
N LYS A 88 -11.54 -0.99 -18.27
CA LYS A 88 -10.16 -1.34 -17.92
C LYS A 88 -9.83 -0.97 -16.46
N PHE A 89 -10.49 0.04 -15.90
CA PHE A 89 -10.28 0.50 -14.54
C PHE A 89 -11.53 0.28 -13.69
N ARG A 90 -11.35 -0.21 -12.47
CA ARG A 90 -12.43 -0.41 -11.49
C ARG A 90 -12.67 0.89 -10.75
N TRP A 91 -13.31 1.84 -11.43
CA TRP A 91 -13.51 3.20 -10.92
C TRP A 91 -14.54 3.29 -9.79
N LYS A 92 -15.49 2.34 -9.71
CA LYS A 92 -16.61 2.33 -8.74
C LYS A 92 -16.17 2.31 -7.27
N VAL A 93 -14.95 1.83 -6.99
CA VAL A 93 -14.38 1.74 -5.62
C VAL A 93 -13.48 2.93 -5.27
N GLY A 94 -13.37 3.91 -6.17
CA GLY A 94 -12.53 5.08 -5.98
C GLY A 94 -11.04 4.85 -6.26
N PRO A 95 -10.26 5.95 -6.31
CA PRO A 95 -8.81 5.90 -6.45
C PRO A 95 -8.13 5.71 -5.09
N MET A 96 -6.94 5.09 -5.10
CA MET A 96 -6.05 4.93 -3.95
C MET A 96 -4.76 5.69 -4.24
N TRP A 97 -4.63 6.89 -3.68
CA TRP A 97 -3.54 7.80 -4.03
C TRP A 97 -2.19 7.42 -3.41
N GLY A 98 -2.18 6.94 -2.16
CA GLY A 98 -0.94 6.50 -1.52
C GLY A 98 -1.14 6.00 -0.09
N ARG A 99 -0.03 5.63 0.55
CA ARG A 99 0.05 5.21 1.97
C ARG A 99 1.39 5.67 2.56
N GLY A 100 1.37 6.38 3.68
CA GLY A 100 2.58 6.83 4.36
C GLY A 100 2.57 8.34 4.61
N ARG A 101 3.69 9.02 4.35
CA ARG A 101 3.88 10.42 4.74
C ARG A 101 3.78 11.40 3.56
N TYR A 102 3.05 12.48 3.78
CA TYR A 102 2.78 13.54 2.80
C TYR A 102 3.43 14.88 3.18
N THR A 103 4.16 14.95 4.30
CA THR A 103 4.76 16.18 4.82
C THR A 103 6.19 16.38 4.35
N PRO A 104 6.73 17.61 4.38
CA PRO A 104 8.12 17.88 4.00
C PRO A 104 9.13 17.08 4.83
N ASN A 105 10.21 16.65 4.18
CA ASN A 105 11.34 15.94 4.79
C ASN A 105 10.95 14.69 5.60
N SER A 106 9.81 14.07 5.29
CA SER A 106 9.28 12.91 6.00
C SER A 106 9.52 11.59 5.25
N VAL A 107 9.84 11.65 3.96
CA VAL A 107 10.05 10.48 3.10
C VAL A 107 11.54 10.24 2.89
N LYS A 108 12.04 9.07 3.31
CA LYS A 108 13.37 8.53 2.99
C LYS A 108 13.31 7.47 1.90
N VAL A 109 12.23 6.70 1.88
CA VAL A 109 11.98 5.64 0.89
C VAL A 109 10.67 5.92 0.15
N PHE A 110 10.75 6.04 -1.17
CA PHE A 110 9.58 6.16 -2.04
C PHE A 110 9.33 4.83 -2.78
N ILE A 111 8.12 4.29 -2.68
CA ILE A 111 7.78 2.98 -3.22
C ILE A 111 6.66 3.14 -4.25
N VAL A 112 6.86 2.55 -5.43
CA VAL A 112 5.89 2.61 -6.54
C VAL A 112 5.44 1.20 -6.90
N GLY A 113 4.15 0.92 -6.70
CA GLY A 113 3.49 -0.32 -7.13
C GLY A 113 2.82 -0.22 -8.49
N GLN A 114 2.02 -1.23 -8.83
CA GLN A 114 1.23 -1.26 -10.06
C GLN A 114 -0.15 -0.60 -9.81
N GLU A 115 -0.99 -1.24 -9.02
CA GLU A 115 -2.32 -0.80 -8.64
C GLU A 115 -2.69 -1.36 -7.26
N GLY A 116 -3.78 -0.88 -6.66
CA GLY A 116 -4.34 -1.51 -5.46
C GLY A 116 -5.24 -2.70 -5.81
N ALA A 117 -5.48 -3.57 -4.84
CA ALA A 117 -6.39 -4.69 -4.93
C ALA A 117 -7.57 -4.50 -3.96
N GLN A 118 -8.14 -5.58 -3.45
CA GLN A 118 -9.36 -5.53 -2.63
C GLN A 118 -9.12 -4.80 -1.30
N ASP A 119 -8.03 -5.12 -0.60
CA ASP A 119 -7.70 -4.49 0.68
C ASP A 119 -7.46 -2.99 0.50
N GLU A 120 -6.80 -2.60 -0.58
CA GLU A 120 -6.53 -1.19 -0.90
C GLU A 120 -7.82 -0.43 -1.24
N ASN A 121 -8.76 -1.07 -1.93
CA ASN A 121 -10.09 -0.48 -2.20
C ASN A 121 -10.88 -0.29 -0.90
N THR A 122 -10.74 -1.20 0.07
CA THR A 122 -11.44 -1.09 1.38
C THR A 122 -10.77 -0.08 2.31
N SER A 123 -9.45 -0.02 2.34
CA SER A 123 -8.69 0.91 3.19
C SER A 123 -8.57 2.31 2.60
N ASN A 124 -8.80 2.45 1.30
CA ASN A 124 -8.50 3.65 0.52
C ASN A 124 -7.03 4.11 0.67
N ARG A 125 -6.12 3.12 0.76
CA ARG A 125 -4.67 3.31 0.88
C ARG A 125 -3.97 2.26 0.03
N THR A 126 -2.86 2.62 -0.60
CA THR A 126 -2.09 1.66 -1.42
C THR A 126 -1.31 0.68 -0.56
N PHE A 127 -1.04 -0.53 -1.04
CA PHE A 127 -0.22 -1.52 -0.32
C PHE A 127 -0.77 -1.87 1.08
N THR A 128 -2.04 -2.22 1.20
CA THR A 128 -2.63 -2.64 2.48
C THR A 128 -2.90 -4.14 2.59
N GLY A 129 -2.80 -4.88 1.47
CA GLY A 129 -2.85 -6.34 1.46
C GLY A 129 -1.48 -7.01 1.58
N SER A 130 -1.40 -8.27 1.14
CA SER A 130 -0.17 -9.10 1.26
C SER A 130 1.08 -8.49 0.61
N THR A 131 0.96 -7.84 -0.55
CA THR A 131 2.12 -7.14 -1.15
C THR A 131 2.63 -6.03 -0.22
N GLY A 132 1.71 -5.32 0.45
CA GLY A 132 2.03 -4.28 1.42
C GLY A 132 2.76 -4.79 2.65
N THR A 133 2.32 -5.90 3.23
CA THR A 133 2.97 -6.50 4.41
C THR A 133 4.37 -7.04 4.09
N LYS A 134 4.57 -7.62 2.89
CA LYS A 134 5.92 -8.02 2.44
C LYS A 134 6.84 -6.82 2.21
N MET A 135 6.32 -5.75 1.61
CA MET A 135 7.09 -4.51 1.44
C MET A 135 7.36 -3.80 2.78
N GLN A 136 6.43 -3.88 3.74
CA GLN A 136 6.66 -3.37 5.09
C GLN A 136 7.82 -4.11 5.76
N ASN A 137 7.86 -5.44 5.64
CA ASN A 137 8.98 -6.25 6.13
C ASN A 137 10.30 -5.87 5.45
N PHE A 138 10.27 -5.58 4.14
CA PHE A 138 11.44 -5.11 3.39
C PHE A 138 12.00 -3.80 3.97
N ILE A 139 11.15 -2.77 4.15
CA ILE A 139 11.62 -1.47 4.65
C ILE A 139 11.95 -1.49 6.15
N ASN A 140 11.26 -2.31 6.95
CA ASN A 140 11.59 -2.53 8.36
C ASN A 140 13.00 -3.13 8.50
N TYR A 141 13.40 -4.07 7.64
CA TYR A 141 14.77 -4.60 7.61
C TYR A 141 15.82 -3.51 7.32
N LEU A 142 15.46 -2.54 6.48
CA LEU A 142 16.28 -1.34 6.24
C LEU A 142 16.22 -0.32 7.39
N GLY A 143 15.53 -0.62 8.50
CA GLY A 143 15.35 0.29 9.63
C GLY A 143 14.44 1.48 9.32
N ILE A 144 13.49 1.34 8.39
CA ILE A 144 12.53 2.38 8.00
C ILE A 144 11.13 1.89 8.37
N ASN A 145 10.49 2.52 9.35
CA ASN A 145 9.18 2.14 9.87
C ASN A 145 8.16 3.29 9.88
N LYS A 146 8.58 4.52 9.54
CA LYS A 146 7.71 5.69 9.43
C LYS A 146 8.03 6.58 8.22
N SER A 147 9.30 6.65 7.80
CA SER A 147 9.74 7.62 6.79
C SER A 147 9.65 7.10 5.36
N TYR A 148 8.42 6.84 4.91
CA TYR A 148 8.15 6.33 3.57
C TYR A 148 6.87 6.90 2.97
N LEU A 149 6.76 6.79 1.65
CA LEU A 149 5.51 6.97 0.92
C LEU A 149 5.39 5.87 -0.14
N PHE A 150 4.25 5.20 -0.13
CA PHE A 150 3.83 4.24 -1.14
C PHE A 150 2.84 4.91 -2.08
N MET A 151 3.03 4.74 -3.37
CA MET A 151 2.11 5.15 -4.44
C MET A 151 2.07 4.05 -5.50
N ASN A 152 1.20 4.20 -6.50
CA ASN A 152 1.04 3.23 -7.57
C ASN A 152 1.23 3.83 -8.96
N THR A 153 1.45 2.96 -9.94
CA THR A 153 1.43 3.29 -11.37
C THR A 153 0.04 3.78 -11.79
N PHE A 154 -1.00 3.18 -11.23
CA PHE A 154 -2.39 3.57 -11.39
C PHE A 154 -3.05 3.81 -10.03
N SER A 155 -3.78 4.92 -9.91
CA SER A 155 -4.58 5.19 -8.70
C SER A 155 -5.78 4.24 -8.59
N TYR A 156 -6.31 3.73 -9.71
CA TYR A 156 -7.41 2.77 -9.71
C TYR A 156 -6.94 1.34 -9.91
N THR A 157 -7.67 0.38 -9.33
CA THR A 157 -7.45 -1.05 -9.65
C THR A 157 -7.73 -1.30 -11.13
N ILE A 158 -6.88 -2.06 -11.82
CA ILE A 158 -7.14 -2.48 -13.21
C ILE A 158 -7.94 -3.79 -13.29
N THR A 159 -8.65 -3.98 -14.40
CA THR A 159 -9.20 -5.26 -14.82
C THR A 159 -8.14 -6.02 -15.59
N GLY A 160 -7.83 -7.25 -15.17
CA GLY A 160 -6.81 -8.09 -15.80
C GLY A 160 -5.41 -7.89 -15.19
N GLN A 161 -4.39 -7.82 -16.04
CA GLN A 161 -2.99 -7.64 -15.66
C GLN A 161 -2.35 -6.51 -16.46
N TYR A 162 -1.26 -5.93 -15.94
CA TYR A 162 -0.42 -4.98 -16.67
C TYR A 162 0.40 -5.64 -17.78
N SER A 163 0.81 -6.90 -17.56
CA SER A 163 1.53 -7.71 -18.54
C SER A 163 0.77 -9.00 -18.79
N TYR A 164 0.58 -9.35 -20.06
CA TYR A 164 0.06 -10.66 -20.43
C TYR A 164 1.18 -11.67 -20.53
N PHE A 165 0.99 -12.83 -19.88
CA PHE A 165 1.86 -13.98 -19.97
C PHE A 165 1.09 -15.08 -20.72
N PRO A 166 1.43 -15.36 -22.00
CA PRO A 166 0.75 -16.37 -22.79
C PRO A 166 0.76 -17.73 -22.11
N LYS A 167 -0.39 -18.40 -22.06
CA LYS A 167 -0.45 -19.80 -21.61
C LYS A 167 -0.38 -20.76 -22.79
N PRO A 168 0.11 -22.01 -22.59
CA PRO A 168 0.14 -23.01 -23.65
C PRO A 168 -1.22 -23.21 -24.32
N GLU A 169 -2.30 -23.24 -23.51
CA GLU A 169 -3.68 -23.43 -23.94
C GLU A 169 -4.34 -22.21 -24.60
N ASP A 170 -3.71 -21.04 -24.57
CA ASP A 170 -4.29 -19.85 -25.18
C ASP A 170 -4.22 -19.94 -26.71
N SER A 171 -5.34 -19.65 -27.39
CA SER A 171 -5.40 -19.60 -28.86
C SER A 171 -4.49 -18.50 -29.42
N ALA A 172 -4.10 -18.63 -30.70
CA ALA A 172 -3.29 -17.61 -31.37
C ALA A 172 -3.98 -16.23 -31.33
N ASP A 173 -5.29 -16.19 -31.56
CA ASP A 173 -6.08 -14.95 -31.50
C ASP A 173 -6.09 -14.33 -30.11
N LYS A 174 -6.23 -15.14 -29.06
CA LYS A 174 -6.17 -14.65 -27.68
C LYS A 174 -4.79 -14.10 -27.35
N LYS A 175 -3.72 -14.78 -27.76
CA LYS A 175 -2.34 -14.32 -27.58
C LYS A 175 -2.09 -13.00 -28.30
N ARG A 176 -2.55 -12.88 -29.56
CA ARG A 176 -2.48 -11.66 -30.37
C ARG A 176 -3.23 -10.50 -29.70
N SER A 177 -4.51 -10.69 -29.39
CA SER A 177 -5.35 -9.64 -28.79
C SER A 177 -4.83 -9.19 -27.43
N ALA A 178 -4.43 -10.14 -26.56
CA ALA A 178 -3.87 -9.81 -25.27
C ALA A 178 -2.52 -9.09 -25.37
N GLY A 179 -1.68 -9.44 -26.36
CA GLY A 179 -0.44 -8.71 -26.64
C GLY A 179 -0.69 -7.25 -27.06
N ILE A 180 -1.68 -7.02 -27.93
CA ILE A 180 -2.08 -5.68 -28.38
C ILE A 180 -2.62 -4.84 -27.22
N PHE A 181 -3.54 -5.37 -26.41
CA PHE A 181 -4.05 -4.65 -25.24
C PHE A 181 -3.00 -4.48 -24.13
N THR A 182 -1.97 -5.33 -24.08
CA THR A 182 -0.81 -5.13 -23.20
C THR A 182 -0.02 -3.90 -23.64
N GLN A 183 0.17 -3.67 -24.94
CA GLN A 183 0.82 -2.46 -25.43
C GLN A 183 -0.02 -1.21 -25.11
N ALA A 184 -1.34 -1.27 -25.28
CA ALA A 184 -2.23 -0.16 -24.95
C ALA A 184 -2.15 0.24 -23.47
N ILE A 185 -2.22 -0.72 -22.53
CA ILE A 185 -2.08 -0.40 -21.10
C ILE A 185 -0.67 0.08 -20.75
N GLN A 186 0.37 -0.47 -21.38
CA GLN A 186 1.75 -0.01 -21.18
C GLN A 186 1.94 1.42 -21.66
N TRP A 187 1.34 1.80 -22.79
CA TRP A 187 1.35 3.17 -23.27
C TRP A 187 0.66 4.11 -22.28
N MET A 188 -0.57 3.77 -21.84
CA MET A 188 -1.26 4.57 -20.81
C MET A 188 -0.47 4.68 -19.51
N ALA A 189 0.31 3.66 -19.17
CA ALA A 189 1.08 3.65 -17.94
C ALA A 189 2.41 4.39 -18.04
N GLN A 190 3.03 4.50 -19.22
CA GLN A 190 4.44 4.89 -19.35
C GLN A 190 4.73 5.96 -20.39
N SER A 191 3.80 6.24 -21.31
CA SER A 191 3.97 7.31 -22.29
C SER A 191 3.89 8.69 -21.62
N PRO A 192 4.83 9.61 -21.88
CA PRO A 192 4.74 10.99 -21.38
C PRO A 192 3.49 11.74 -21.89
N ASP A 193 2.93 11.30 -23.02
CA ASP A 193 1.71 11.89 -23.60
C ASP A 193 0.44 11.39 -22.91
N SER A 194 0.54 10.34 -22.07
CA SER A 194 -0.62 9.86 -21.33
C SER A 194 -0.94 10.77 -20.15
N VAL A 195 -2.20 11.22 -20.07
CA VAL A 195 -2.70 12.00 -18.92
C VAL A 195 -2.54 11.27 -17.57
N ILE A 196 -2.51 9.94 -17.56
CA ILE A 196 -2.23 9.14 -16.36
C ILE A 196 -0.77 9.33 -15.92
N VAL A 197 0.16 9.34 -16.87
CA VAL A 197 1.59 9.54 -16.59
C VAL A 197 1.87 10.96 -16.17
N GLN A 198 1.29 11.95 -16.86
CA GLN A 198 1.43 13.36 -16.51
C GLN A 198 0.95 13.62 -15.08
N HIS A 199 -0.24 13.13 -14.74
CA HIS A 199 -0.80 13.24 -13.40
C HIS A 199 0.09 12.53 -12.35
N ARG A 200 0.50 11.29 -12.61
CA ARG A 200 1.37 10.54 -11.71
C ARG A 200 2.73 11.23 -11.51
N HIS A 201 3.33 11.75 -12.57
CA HIS A 201 4.61 12.46 -12.49
C HIS A 201 4.44 13.78 -11.72
N ALA A 202 3.34 14.52 -11.91
CA ALA A 202 3.06 15.71 -11.10
C ALA A 202 2.98 15.38 -9.60
N MET A 203 2.37 14.26 -9.23
CA MET A 203 2.37 13.79 -7.84
C MET A 203 3.77 13.37 -7.34
N PHE A 204 4.54 12.64 -8.17
CA PHE A 204 5.89 12.21 -7.81
C PHE A 204 6.86 13.39 -7.67
N ASP A 205 6.74 14.38 -8.55
CA ASP A 205 7.53 15.61 -8.54
C ASP A 205 7.19 16.47 -7.33
N TYR A 206 5.92 16.52 -6.93
CA TYR A 206 5.54 17.19 -5.70
C TYR A 206 6.12 16.48 -4.48
N MET A 207 6.01 15.15 -4.38
CA MET A 207 6.67 14.37 -3.32
C MET A 207 8.17 14.66 -3.28
N LEU A 208 8.85 14.62 -4.43
CA LEU A 208 10.26 14.91 -4.55
C LEU A 208 10.60 16.33 -4.09
N SER A 209 9.82 17.33 -4.50
CA SER A 209 10.03 18.73 -4.11
C SER A 209 9.97 18.93 -2.59
N GLN A 210 9.10 18.18 -1.90
CA GLN A 210 8.93 18.25 -0.45
C GLN A 210 9.98 17.46 0.31
N ASN A 211 10.65 16.49 -0.34
CA ASN A 211 11.52 15.51 0.32
C ASN A 211 12.91 15.40 -0.32
N LYS A 212 13.32 16.36 -1.14
CA LYS A 212 14.59 16.31 -1.89
C LYS A 212 15.82 16.10 -1.00
N ASN A 213 15.77 16.58 0.24
CA ASN A 213 16.86 16.49 1.20
C ASN A 213 16.85 15.20 2.04
N THR A 214 15.76 14.42 2.00
CA THR A 214 15.60 13.22 2.82
C THR A 214 15.42 11.96 2.01
N LEU A 215 14.91 12.07 0.78
CA LEU A 215 14.75 10.95 -0.12
C LEU A 215 16.12 10.33 -0.41
N ALA A 216 16.26 9.05 -0.12
CA ALA A 216 17.48 8.29 -0.37
C ALA A 216 17.23 7.15 -1.36
N LEU A 217 16.07 6.50 -1.27
CA LEU A 217 15.78 5.27 -2.01
C LEU A 217 14.43 5.35 -2.74
N VAL A 218 14.43 4.95 -4.01
CA VAL A 218 13.21 4.71 -4.80
C VAL A 218 13.10 3.23 -5.15
N ILE A 219 11.92 2.63 -4.94
CA ILE A 219 11.67 1.21 -5.17
C ILE A 219 10.50 1.03 -6.14
N GLY A 220 10.75 0.43 -7.30
CA GLY A 220 9.71 -0.06 -8.19
C GLY A 220 9.32 -1.51 -7.85
N VAL A 221 8.05 -1.76 -7.53
CA VAL A 221 7.55 -3.09 -7.17
C VAL A 221 6.84 -3.72 -8.37
N GLY A 222 7.35 -4.87 -8.83
CA GLY A 222 6.84 -5.53 -10.02
C GLY A 222 7.17 -4.80 -11.33
N THR A 223 6.61 -5.28 -12.44
CA THR A 223 6.91 -4.74 -13.77
C THR A 223 6.43 -3.29 -13.92
N ALA A 224 5.17 -3.00 -13.57
CA ALA A 224 4.64 -1.65 -13.73
C ALA A 224 5.32 -0.64 -12.80
N GLY A 225 5.52 -1.00 -11.52
CA GLY A 225 6.24 -0.14 -10.58
C GLY A 225 7.66 0.17 -11.04
N LYS A 226 8.39 -0.84 -11.54
CA LYS A 226 9.70 -0.66 -12.16
C LYS A 226 9.64 0.26 -13.38
N ASP A 227 8.68 0.04 -14.28
CA ASP A 227 8.54 0.84 -15.49
C ASP A 227 8.23 2.31 -15.16
N SER A 228 7.40 2.55 -14.15
CA SER A 228 7.04 3.89 -13.67
C SER A 228 8.21 4.62 -13.00
N VAL A 229 9.03 3.91 -12.22
CA VAL A 229 10.28 4.48 -11.69
C VAL A 229 11.26 4.79 -12.82
N TYR A 230 11.38 3.90 -13.79
CA TYR A 230 12.23 4.11 -14.96
C TYR A 230 11.78 5.33 -15.79
N SER A 231 10.50 5.45 -16.12
CA SER A 231 9.97 6.57 -16.92
C SER A 231 10.09 7.90 -16.17
N TRP A 232 9.88 7.92 -14.85
CA TRP A 232 10.08 9.10 -14.02
C TRP A 232 11.56 9.53 -13.96
N ILE A 233 12.51 8.61 -13.75
CA ILE A 233 13.94 8.96 -13.79
C ILE A 233 14.31 9.54 -15.16
N LYS A 234 13.77 8.98 -16.25
CA LYS A 234 14.05 9.46 -17.61
C LYS A 234 13.44 10.84 -17.89
N SER A 235 12.26 11.15 -17.34
CA SER A 235 11.65 12.49 -17.50
C SER A 235 12.46 13.59 -16.80
N HIS A 236 13.28 13.23 -15.81
CA HIS A 236 14.23 14.15 -15.16
C HIS A 236 15.63 14.14 -15.79
N GLY A 237 15.81 13.53 -16.96
CA GLY A 237 17.10 13.46 -17.66
C GLY A 237 18.08 12.43 -17.08
N GLY A 238 17.62 11.54 -16.19
CA GLY A 238 18.45 10.51 -15.59
C GLY A 238 18.85 9.39 -16.56
N ASN A 239 20.04 8.82 -16.34
CA ASN A 239 20.53 7.66 -17.07
C ASN A 239 20.40 6.39 -16.23
N CYS A 240 19.37 5.60 -16.50
CA CYS A 240 19.07 4.36 -15.81
C CYS A 240 18.49 3.38 -16.82
N SER A 241 18.83 2.10 -16.75
CA SER A 241 18.15 1.06 -17.53
C SER A 241 17.20 0.23 -16.66
N LYS A 242 16.15 -0.33 -17.26
CA LYS A 242 15.26 -1.28 -16.57
C LYS A 242 16.03 -2.52 -16.05
N ARG A 243 17.16 -2.86 -16.68
CA ARG A 243 18.05 -3.94 -16.27
C ARG A 243 18.74 -3.57 -14.96
N ASP A 244 19.34 -2.39 -14.88
CA ASP A 244 20.06 -1.92 -13.67
C ASP A 244 19.13 -1.90 -12.46
N LEU A 245 17.90 -1.40 -12.61
CA LEU A 245 16.89 -1.47 -11.55
C LEU A 245 16.67 -2.90 -11.05
N SER A 246 16.66 -3.89 -11.95
CA SER A 246 16.34 -5.28 -11.61
C SER A 246 17.55 -6.09 -11.12
N SER A 247 18.77 -5.77 -11.56
CA SER A 247 19.99 -6.52 -11.24
C SER A 247 20.86 -5.89 -10.16
N SER A 248 20.90 -4.56 -10.07
CA SER A 248 21.78 -3.81 -9.17
C SER A 248 21.02 -2.62 -8.58
N TYR A 249 21.39 -1.39 -8.91
CA TYR A 249 20.66 -0.18 -8.62
C TYR A 249 21.02 0.87 -9.68
N CYS A 250 20.15 1.84 -9.89
CA CYS A 250 20.46 3.04 -10.66
C CYS A 250 20.87 4.16 -9.71
N LYS A 251 21.91 4.91 -10.08
CA LYS A 251 22.13 6.24 -9.50
C LYS A 251 21.09 7.18 -10.10
N ALA A 252 20.20 7.69 -9.26
CA ALA A 252 19.09 8.53 -9.67
C ALA A 252 19.35 10.00 -9.27
N ASP A 253 20.59 10.48 -9.48
CA ASP A 253 21.02 11.84 -9.12
C ASP A 253 20.20 12.94 -9.81
N ALA A 254 19.56 12.60 -10.95
CA ALA A 254 18.59 13.45 -11.63
C ALA A 254 17.36 13.80 -10.76
N LEU A 255 16.99 12.94 -9.81
CA LEU A 255 15.91 13.20 -8.86
C LEU A 255 16.41 14.04 -7.68
N ALA A 256 17.41 13.53 -6.97
CA ALA A 256 18.13 14.26 -5.94
C ALA A 256 19.52 13.64 -5.72
N ALA A 257 20.46 14.44 -5.23
CA ALA A 257 21.85 14.02 -5.05
C ALA A 257 21.94 12.78 -4.14
N GLY A 258 22.58 11.72 -4.63
CA GLY A 258 22.80 10.50 -3.88
C GLY A 258 21.58 9.58 -3.78
N VAL A 259 20.45 9.88 -4.43
CA VAL A 259 19.32 8.95 -4.51
C VAL A 259 19.71 7.73 -5.34
N ILE A 260 19.37 6.54 -4.87
CA ILE A 260 19.43 5.32 -5.68
C ILE A 260 18.03 4.77 -5.94
N ALA A 261 17.88 4.09 -7.06
CA ALA A 261 16.65 3.41 -7.43
C ALA A 261 16.87 1.91 -7.65
N ILE A 262 15.94 1.09 -7.20
CA ILE A 262 15.92 -0.36 -7.45
C ILE A 262 14.53 -0.81 -7.90
N ALA A 263 14.47 -2.01 -8.44
CA ALA A 263 13.24 -2.77 -8.60
C ALA A 263 13.30 -4.08 -7.79
N VAL A 264 12.13 -4.47 -7.29
CA VAL A 264 11.90 -5.74 -6.62
C VAL A 264 10.80 -6.51 -7.35
N PRO A 265 10.85 -7.85 -7.38
CA PRO A 265 9.77 -8.62 -7.96
C PRO A 265 8.48 -8.40 -7.16
N HIS A 266 7.33 -8.48 -7.83
CA HIS A 266 6.04 -8.30 -7.16
C HIS A 266 5.78 -9.44 -6.17
N PRO A 267 5.60 -9.19 -4.87
CA PRO A 267 5.41 -10.25 -3.87
C PRO A 267 4.22 -11.20 -4.13
N GLY A 268 3.16 -10.69 -4.78
CA GLY A 268 2.00 -11.48 -5.22
C GLY A 268 2.23 -12.36 -6.46
N ALA A 269 3.43 -12.36 -7.07
CA ALA A 269 3.73 -13.21 -8.23
C ALA A 269 3.76 -14.71 -7.89
N ALA A 270 3.84 -15.08 -6.61
CA ALA A 270 3.79 -16.46 -6.13
C ALA A 270 2.40 -17.12 -6.19
N SER A 271 1.35 -16.42 -6.63
CA SER A 271 0.02 -17.02 -6.68
C SER A 271 0.00 -18.24 -7.61
N GLY A 272 -0.87 -19.22 -7.33
CA GLY A 272 -1.03 -20.42 -8.18
C GLY A 272 -1.28 -20.10 -9.66
N ARG A 273 -1.83 -18.92 -9.96
CA ARG A 273 -2.08 -18.45 -11.34
C ARG A 273 -0.85 -17.87 -12.05
N ASN A 274 0.18 -17.49 -11.30
CA ASN A 274 1.35 -16.73 -11.78
C ASN A 274 2.67 -17.52 -11.67
N GLY A 275 2.59 -18.84 -11.47
CA GLY A 275 3.75 -19.74 -11.41
C GLY A 275 3.82 -20.61 -10.15
N GLY A 276 2.88 -20.45 -9.22
CA GLY A 276 2.71 -21.34 -8.06
C GLY A 276 3.95 -21.45 -7.18
N GLU A 277 4.23 -22.65 -6.69
CA GLU A 277 5.32 -22.91 -5.73
C GLU A 277 6.71 -22.54 -6.29
N GLY A 278 6.95 -22.78 -7.58
CA GLY A 278 8.21 -22.39 -8.23
C GLY A 278 8.42 -20.87 -8.20
N ALA A 279 7.38 -20.09 -8.49
CA ALA A 279 7.42 -18.63 -8.37
C ALA A 279 7.60 -18.20 -6.89
N ALA A 280 6.96 -18.89 -5.94
CA ALA A 280 7.15 -18.62 -4.51
C ALA A 280 8.60 -18.84 -4.05
N ASN A 281 9.24 -19.93 -4.49
CA ASN A 281 10.63 -20.21 -4.18
C ASN A 281 11.56 -19.16 -4.80
N SER A 282 11.32 -18.78 -6.06
CA SER A 282 12.08 -17.70 -6.71
C SER A 282 11.94 -16.38 -5.93
N LEU A 283 10.74 -16.01 -5.47
CA LEU A 283 10.54 -14.80 -4.67
C LEU A 283 11.27 -14.85 -3.32
N ARG A 284 11.24 -16.00 -2.64
CA ARG A 284 11.94 -16.21 -1.35
C ARG A 284 13.45 -16.00 -1.48
N GLU A 285 14.03 -16.23 -2.66
CA GLU A 285 15.43 -15.96 -2.93
C GLU A 285 15.69 -14.54 -3.45
N VAL A 286 14.96 -14.11 -4.48
CA VAL A 286 15.21 -12.84 -5.17
C VAL A 286 14.93 -11.68 -4.24
N PHE A 287 13.84 -11.71 -3.46
CA PHE A 287 13.42 -10.58 -2.64
C PHE A 287 14.44 -10.23 -1.54
N PRO A 288 14.96 -11.19 -0.72
CA PRO A 288 16.10 -10.94 0.15
C PRO A 288 17.38 -10.48 -0.55
N ARG A 289 17.70 -11.04 -1.73
CA ARG A 289 18.85 -10.57 -2.51
C ARG A 289 18.73 -9.09 -2.88
N ARG A 290 17.54 -8.62 -3.25
CA ARG A 290 17.31 -7.19 -3.54
C ARG A 290 17.46 -6.32 -2.29
N ALA A 291 16.98 -6.77 -1.13
CA ALA A 291 17.16 -6.06 0.13
C ALA A 291 18.65 -5.94 0.50
N LYS A 292 19.42 -7.01 0.29
CA LYS A 292 20.86 -7.04 0.52
C LYS A 292 21.61 -6.00 -0.32
N VAL A 293 21.21 -5.76 -1.58
CA VAL A 293 21.83 -4.70 -2.40
C VAL A 293 21.77 -3.33 -1.71
N VAL A 294 20.63 -2.99 -1.10
CA VAL A 294 20.46 -1.74 -0.36
C VAL A 294 21.21 -1.78 0.97
N ALA A 295 21.15 -2.89 1.71
CA ALA A 295 21.89 -3.07 2.95
C ALA A 295 23.41 -2.87 2.75
N ASP A 296 23.99 -3.51 1.73
CA ASP A 296 25.41 -3.38 1.38
C ASP A 296 25.76 -1.93 0.95
N TYR A 297 24.80 -1.19 0.39
CA TYR A 297 25.00 0.23 0.10
C TYR A 297 25.01 1.07 1.37
N ILE A 298 24.09 0.80 2.32
CA ILE A 298 24.03 1.47 3.63
C ILE A 298 25.30 1.18 4.44
N GLU A 299 25.78 -0.06 4.49
CA GLU A 299 26.99 -0.43 5.25
C GLU A 299 28.24 0.29 4.74
N ARG A 300 28.36 0.46 3.41
CA ARG A 300 29.44 1.23 2.79
C ARG A 300 29.29 2.74 2.94
N ASN A 301 28.05 3.22 3.16
CA ASN A 301 27.72 4.64 3.25
C ASN A 301 26.80 4.88 4.47
N PRO A 302 27.28 4.74 5.72
CA PRO A 302 26.42 4.71 6.90
C PRO A 302 25.61 6.00 7.13
N ASN A 303 26.07 7.12 6.57
CA ASN A 303 25.38 8.41 6.64
C ASN A 303 24.33 8.63 5.54
N TRP A 304 24.30 7.78 4.51
CA TRP A 304 23.42 7.96 3.34
C TRP A 304 21.93 7.85 3.69
N MET A 305 21.54 6.81 4.45
CA MET A 305 20.16 6.62 4.88
C MET A 305 20.12 6.13 6.33
N ARG A 306 19.94 7.05 7.26
CA ARG A 306 19.81 6.74 8.69
C ARG A 306 18.51 6.01 8.98
N ALA A 307 18.56 5.07 9.94
CA ALA A 307 17.36 4.40 10.44
C ALA A 307 16.37 5.44 10.99
N ASP A 308 15.10 5.09 10.99
CA ASP A 308 14.10 5.85 11.72
C ASP A 308 14.35 5.73 13.22
N GLU A 309 14.01 6.78 13.96
CA GLU A 309 14.12 6.77 15.41
C GLU A 309 13.32 5.60 16.01
N GLY A 310 13.96 4.83 16.88
CA GLY A 310 13.41 3.63 17.49
C GLY A 310 13.35 2.40 16.56
N ALA A 311 13.69 2.52 15.28
CA ALA A 311 13.71 1.39 14.38
C ALA A 311 14.95 0.52 14.60
N PHE A 312 14.74 -0.80 14.70
CA PHE A 312 15.84 -1.76 14.77
C PHE A 312 16.37 -2.06 13.36
N ARG A 313 17.69 -1.97 13.17
CA ARG A 313 18.38 -2.29 11.92
C ARG A 313 19.54 -3.24 12.23
N ASN A 314 19.49 -4.46 11.68
CA ASN A 314 20.57 -5.43 11.81
C ASN A 314 20.69 -6.28 10.54
N PHE A 315 21.72 -6.00 9.73
CA PHE A 315 21.92 -6.66 8.45
C PHE A 315 22.57 -8.05 8.56
N SER A 316 23.17 -8.40 9.71
CA SER A 316 23.83 -9.70 9.88
C SER A 316 22.87 -10.90 9.85
N ARG A 317 21.57 -10.68 10.10
CA ARG A 317 20.53 -11.72 10.09
C ARG A 317 19.93 -11.98 8.70
N GLY A 318 20.23 -11.13 7.71
CA GLY A 318 19.57 -11.14 6.41
C GLY A 318 18.06 -10.81 6.48
N LEU A 319 17.44 -10.59 5.32
CA LEU A 319 15.99 -10.45 5.23
C LEU A 319 15.35 -11.84 5.06
N PHE A 320 14.39 -12.17 5.92
CA PHE A 320 13.50 -13.32 5.71
C PHE A 320 12.26 -12.89 4.93
N TYR A 321 11.86 -13.65 3.91
CA TYR A 321 10.64 -13.37 3.14
C TYR A 321 9.38 -13.72 3.94
N LYS A 322 8.85 -12.74 4.67
CA LYS A 322 7.67 -12.87 5.54
C LYS A 322 6.83 -11.59 5.53
N ASP A 323 5.65 -11.65 6.14
CA ASP A 323 4.82 -10.48 6.38
C ASP A 323 5.35 -9.68 7.58
N ALA A 324 5.19 -8.36 7.51
CA ALA A 324 5.21 -7.49 8.67
C ALA A 324 3.92 -6.67 8.67
N ALA A 325 3.37 -6.47 9.86
CA ALA A 325 2.13 -5.75 10.05
C ALA A 325 2.30 -4.26 9.65
N ILE A 326 1.28 -3.71 9.01
CA ILE A 326 1.25 -2.30 8.59
C ILE A 326 0.84 -1.44 9.79
N PRO A 327 1.60 -0.37 10.12
CA PRO A 327 1.29 0.50 11.25
C PRO A 327 -0.11 1.11 11.21
N PHE A 328 -0.75 1.32 12.36
CA PHE A 328 -2.08 1.96 12.41
C PHE A 328 -2.09 3.38 11.85
N ARG A 329 -1.00 4.13 12.08
CA ARG A 329 -0.72 5.45 11.48
C ARG A 329 -0.70 5.52 9.94
N ASP A 330 -0.85 4.39 9.25
CA ASP A 330 -0.93 4.32 7.78
C ASP A 330 -2.37 4.15 7.28
N PHE A 331 -3.34 3.99 8.18
CA PHE A 331 -4.75 3.80 7.87
C PHE A 331 -5.59 5.02 8.27
N ALA A 332 -6.71 5.22 7.57
CA ALA A 332 -7.69 6.22 8.01
C ALA A 332 -8.25 5.85 9.39
N PHE A 333 -8.63 6.86 10.18
CA PHE A 333 -9.27 6.65 11.47
C PHE A 333 -10.52 5.77 11.32
N GLY A 334 -10.68 4.79 12.21
CA GLY A 334 -11.79 3.84 12.17
C GLY A 334 -11.63 2.70 11.16
N THR A 335 -10.49 2.58 10.49
CA THR A 335 -10.19 1.39 9.67
C THR A 335 -10.20 0.14 10.53
N ASN A 336 -10.76 -0.95 10.00
CA ASN A 336 -10.81 -2.23 10.70
C ASN A 336 -9.39 -2.66 11.16
N PRO A 337 -9.18 -2.96 12.46
CA PRO A 337 -7.86 -3.31 12.99
C PRO A 337 -7.25 -4.60 12.44
N ARG A 338 -7.97 -5.39 11.65
CA ARG A 338 -7.41 -6.56 10.94
C ARG A 338 -6.68 -6.17 9.65
N MET A 339 -7.04 -5.03 9.06
CA MET A 339 -6.44 -4.58 7.80
C MET A 339 -4.93 -4.44 7.97
N GLY A 340 -4.17 -5.03 7.04
CA GLY A 340 -2.71 -4.97 7.04
C GLY A 340 -1.99 -5.70 8.18
N LYS A 341 -2.68 -6.51 9.01
CA LYS A 341 -2.05 -7.24 10.12
C LYS A 341 -1.13 -8.36 9.62
N ASP A 342 -1.71 -9.32 8.90
CA ASP A 342 -1.04 -10.58 8.50
C ASP A 342 -1.13 -10.85 6.98
N GLY A 343 -1.53 -9.84 6.20
CA GLY A 343 -1.71 -9.92 4.75
C GLY A 343 -3.14 -9.60 4.33
N THR A 344 -3.60 -10.23 3.25
CA THR A 344 -4.90 -9.92 2.64
C THR A 344 -6.06 -10.30 3.55
N SER A 345 -6.92 -9.33 3.87
CA SER A 345 -8.04 -9.45 4.81
C SER A 345 -9.42 -9.29 4.14
N THR A 346 -9.44 -9.13 2.82
CA THR A 346 -10.66 -9.03 2.02
C THR A 346 -10.60 -9.90 0.76
N ASN A 347 -11.74 -10.15 0.13
CA ASN A 347 -11.83 -10.79 -1.18
C ASN A 347 -12.91 -10.12 -2.04
N ARG A 348 -12.88 -10.33 -3.36
CA ARG A 348 -13.97 -9.87 -4.24
C ARG A 348 -15.16 -10.81 -4.16
N ARG A 349 -16.34 -10.23 -4.34
CA ARG A 349 -17.57 -10.93 -4.69
C ARG A 349 -18.14 -10.26 -5.95
N GLY A 350 -17.89 -10.86 -7.11
CA GLY A 350 -18.21 -10.26 -8.39
C GLY A 350 -17.32 -9.05 -8.75
N ALA A 351 -17.78 -8.23 -9.70
CA ALA A 351 -17.04 -7.06 -10.17
C ALA A 351 -17.06 -5.89 -9.17
N ASP A 352 -18.16 -5.76 -8.42
CA ASP A 352 -18.52 -4.55 -7.69
C ASP A 352 -18.61 -4.76 -6.16
N GLY A 353 -18.35 -5.98 -5.67
CA GLY A 353 -18.43 -6.32 -4.25
C GLY A 353 -17.08 -6.66 -3.62
N ILE A 354 -16.88 -6.22 -2.38
CA ILE A 354 -15.78 -6.65 -1.51
C ILE A 354 -16.37 -7.26 -0.23
N GLN A 355 -15.83 -8.40 0.16
CA GLN A 355 -16.17 -9.11 1.40
C GLN A 355 -14.95 -9.10 2.33
N ILE A 356 -15.19 -8.91 3.62
CA ILE A 356 -14.16 -8.78 4.65
C ILE A 356 -14.11 -10.07 5.45
N TYR A 357 -12.91 -10.60 5.72
CA TYR A 357 -12.73 -11.76 6.59
C TYR A 357 -12.60 -11.34 8.05
N GLY A 358 -13.33 -11.99 8.94
CA GLY A 358 -13.13 -11.94 10.38
C GLY A 358 -11.89 -12.74 10.83
N GLU A 359 -11.56 -12.62 12.11
CA GLU A 359 -10.42 -13.32 12.74
C GLU A 359 -10.50 -14.83 12.59
N GLU A 360 -11.71 -15.35 12.69
CA GLU A 360 -12.06 -16.78 12.61
C GLU A 360 -12.14 -17.30 11.16
N GLY A 361 -11.70 -16.51 10.18
CA GLY A 361 -11.72 -16.90 8.76
C GLY A 361 -13.08 -16.81 8.07
N CYS A 362 -14.09 -16.26 8.76
CA CYS A 362 -15.44 -16.08 8.24
C CYS A 362 -15.59 -14.79 7.45
N TYR A 363 -16.20 -14.83 6.27
CA TYR A 363 -16.61 -13.59 5.61
C TYR A 363 -17.79 -12.94 6.32
N ASN A 364 -17.85 -11.61 6.30
CA ASN A 364 -18.92 -10.81 6.88
C ASN A 364 -20.32 -11.08 6.28
N ASN A 365 -20.41 -11.80 5.16
CA ASN A 365 -21.64 -12.21 4.51
C ASN A 365 -21.95 -13.70 4.69
N LYS A 366 -21.33 -14.40 5.65
CA LYS A 366 -21.63 -15.80 5.98
C LYS A 366 -22.27 -15.89 7.36
N VAL A 367 -23.26 -16.76 7.49
CA VAL A 367 -23.83 -17.10 8.81
C VAL A 367 -22.83 -17.98 9.53
N ARG A 368 -22.44 -17.59 10.75
CA ARG A 368 -21.61 -18.41 11.63
C ARG A 368 -22.50 -19.49 12.24
N THR A 369 -22.09 -20.75 12.16
CA THR A 369 -22.80 -21.84 12.86
C THR A 369 -22.51 -21.77 14.35
N ALA A 370 -23.30 -22.50 15.15
CA ALA A 370 -23.11 -22.57 16.60
C ALA A 370 -21.71 -23.09 16.98
N GLU A 371 -21.09 -23.90 16.13
CA GLU A 371 -19.73 -24.47 16.29
C GLU A 371 -18.63 -23.53 15.82
N GLY A 372 -18.97 -22.28 15.47
CA GLY A 372 -18.02 -21.27 15.03
C GLY A 372 -17.54 -21.43 13.58
N ARG A 373 -18.08 -22.39 12.83
CA ARG A 373 -17.73 -22.62 11.42
C ARG A 373 -18.52 -21.68 10.50
N CYS A 374 -17.97 -21.43 9.31
CA CYS A 374 -18.63 -20.64 8.27
C CYS A 374 -18.81 -21.49 7.01
N PRO A 375 -19.86 -22.34 6.98
CA PRO A 375 -20.13 -23.23 5.86
C PRO A 375 -20.32 -22.41 4.59
N GLN A 376 -19.75 -22.89 3.48
CA GLN A 376 -19.78 -22.18 2.19
C GLN A 376 -21.21 -21.97 1.67
N GLU A 377 -22.19 -22.73 2.15
CA GLU A 377 -23.54 -22.84 1.57
C GLU A 377 -24.58 -21.87 2.15
N GLN A 378 -24.27 -21.15 3.25
CA GLN A 378 -25.21 -20.20 3.86
C GLN A 378 -24.69 -18.76 3.77
N ASP A 379 -25.04 -18.11 2.66
CA ASP A 379 -24.90 -16.65 2.53
C ASP A 379 -25.87 -15.99 3.52
N ALA A 380 -25.33 -15.22 4.47
CA ALA A 380 -26.13 -14.25 5.19
C ALA A 380 -26.69 -13.24 4.17
N PRO A 381 -27.87 -12.64 4.42
CA PRO A 381 -28.37 -11.58 3.58
C PRO A 381 -27.34 -10.45 3.58
N SER A 382 -26.56 -10.37 2.51
CA SER A 382 -25.62 -9.26 2.34
C SER A 382 -26.45 -8.04 2.01
N HIS A 383 -26.26 -6.96 2.76
CA HIS A 383 -26.73 -5.65 2.37
C HIS A 383 -25.98 -5.23 1.10
N TYR A 384 -26.53 -5.61 -0.05
CA TYR A 384 -26.12 -5.04 -1.33
C TYR A 384 -26.62 -3.60 -1.34
N LEU A 385 -25.77 -2.68 -0.88
CA LEU A 385 -25.94 -1.29 -1.22
C LEU A 385 -25.74 -1.18 -2.73
N LYS A 386 -26.84 -1.28 -3.48
CA LYS A 386 -26.85 -0.95 -4.90
C LYS A 386 -26.69 0.56 -4.99
N TYR A 387 -25.51 1.00 -5.36
CA TYR A 387 -25.31 2.38 -5.79
C TYR A 387 -25.91 2.51 -7.18
N ASN A 388 -26.75 3.53 -7.39
CA ASN A 388 -27.07 3.95 -8.75
C ASN A 388 -25.74 4.29 -9.42
N GLU A 389 -25.53 3.83 -10.66
CA GLU A 389 -24.36 4.25 -11.41
C GLU A 389 -24.37 5.79 -11.44
N PRO A 390 -23.33 6.45 -10.91
CA PRO A 390 -23.26 7.90 -10.94
C PRO A 390 -23.46 8.36 -12.37
N LYS A 391 -24.35 9.34 -12.56
CA LYS A 391 -24.52 9.96 -13.87
C LYS A 391 -23.15 10.47 -14.31
N ASP A 392 -22.69 10.03 -15.48
CA ASP A 392 -21.41 10.48 -16.01
C ASP A 392 -21.55 11.92 -16.50
N GLU A 393 -21.37 12.87 -15.58
CA GLU A 393 -21.45 14.31 -15.88
C GLU A 393 -20.22 14.83 -16.64
N LYS A 394 -19.16 14.00 -16.78
CA LYS A 394 -17.89 14.37 -17.45
C LYS A 394 -17.63 13.63 -18.76
N SER A 395 -18.52 12.75 -19.19
CA SER A 395 -18.50 12.05 -20.51
C SER A 395 -18.51 12.98 -21.73
N LYS A 396 -18.77 14.29 -21.56
CA LYS A 396 -18.67 15.29 -22.62
C LYS A 396 -17.22 15.74 -22.90
N LEU A 397 -16.24 15.24 -22.16
CA LEU A 397 -14.83 15.41 -22.53
C LEU A 397 -14.54 14.53 -23.75
N SER A 398 -14.62 15.12 -24.93
CA SER A 398 -14.01 14.54 -26.13
C SER A 398 -12.50 14.56 -25.93
N MET A 399 -11.86 13.39 -25.96
CA MET A 399 -10.40 13.36 -26.06
C MET A 399 -10.00 14.00 -27.40
N ALA A 400 -8.96 14.81 -27.38
CA ALA A 400 -8.37 15.31 -28.61
C ALA A 400 -7.70 14.14 -29.35
N VAL A 401 -7.56 14.24 -30.68
CA VAL A 401 -6.92 13.18 -31.47
C VAL A 401 -5.47 13.00 -31.02
N GLU A 402 -4.81 14.08 -30.62
CA GLU A 402 -3.47 14.11 -30.03
C GLU A 402 -3.34 13.41 -28.66
N ASP A 403 -4.44 13.08 -27.97
CA ASP A 403 -4.41 12.31 -26.71
C ASP A 403 -4.33 10.79 -26.95
N LEU A 404 -4.34 10.35 -28.22
CA LEU A 404 -4.26 8.95 -28.61
C LEU A 404 -2.81 8.51 -28.88
N PRO A 405 -2.49 7.21 -28.80
CA PRO A 405 -1.13 6.71 -28.94
C PRO A 405 -0.57 6.77 -30.39
N TRP A 406 -1.32 7.33 -31.35
CA TRP A 406 -1.00 7.32 -32.78
C TRP A 406 -1.56 8.50 -33.56
#